data_AF-A0A2W5GPP2-F1
#
_entry.id   AF-A0A2W5GPP2-F1
#
_cell.length_a   1.000
_cell.length_b   1.000
_cell.length_c   1.000
_cell.angle_alpha   90.00
_cell.angle_beta   90.00
_cell.angle_gamma   90.00
#
_symmetry.space_group_name_H-M   'P 1'
#
loop_
_entity.id
_entity.type
_entity.pdbx_description
1 polymer ?
#
loop_
_entity_poly.entity_id
_entity_poly.type
_entity_poly.pdbx_seq_one_letter_code
_entity_poly.pdbx_strand_id
1 'polypeptide(L)' 'IVHEKMQVALEHQNEAWADGMADGIEPEIIADAAIALAMRETIRIHGEAGAEAMLESLRQRMLQGEFSPQRVIQ' A
#
# COMPACT_ATOMS: atom_id res chain seq x y z
N ILE A 1 -8.48 -19.06 2.30
CA ILE A 1 -7.00 -19.05 2.25
C ILE A 1 -6.42 -17.74 1.70
N VAL A 2 -6.52 -17.41 0.40
CA VAL A 2 -5.89 -16.17 -0.13
C VAL A 2 -6.52 -14.90 0.49
N HIS A 3 -7.85 -14.85 0.60
CA HIS A 3 -8.54 -13.71 1.22
C HIS A 3 -8.17 -13.54 2.70
N GLU A 4 -8.10 -14.62 3.47
CA GLU A 4 -7.69 -14.60 4.89
C GLU A 4 -6.25 -14.10 5.05
N LYS A 5 -5.32 -14.56 4.20
CA LYS A 5 -3.93 -14.08 4.21
C LYS A 5 -3.84 -12.59 3.87
N MET A 6 -4.68 -12.10 2.96
CA MET A 6 -4.75 -10.68 2.64
C MET A 6 -5.31 -9.86 3.80
N GLN A 7 -6.31 -10.36 4.53
CA GLN A 7 -6.83 -9.70 5.73
C GLN A 7 -5.73 -9.56 6.80
N VAL A 8 -5.03 -10.65 7.11
CA VAL A 8 -3.91 -10.62 8.08
C VAL A 8 -2.80 -9.67 7.65
N ALA A 9 -2.48 -9.62 6.36
CA ALA A 9 -1.48 -8.68 5.85
C ALA A 9 -1.90 -7.20 6.02
N LEU A 10 -3.19 -6.90 5.82
CA LEU A 10 -3.75 -5.57 6.06
C LEU A 10 -3.73 -5.20 7.54
N GLU A 11 -4.05 -6.13 8.44
CA GLU A 11 -3.98 -5.94 9.88
C GLU A 11 -2.55 -5.56 10.31
N HIS A 12 -1.54 -6.31 9.88
CA HIS A 12 -0.15 -5.99 10.18
C HIS A 12 0.30 -4.62 9.63
N GLN A 13 -0.18 -4.23 8.45
CA GLN A 13 0.12 -2.91 7.90
C GLN A 13 -0.54 -1.79 8.70
N ASN A 14 -1.77 -1.99 9.16
CA ASN A 14 -2.47 -1.03 10.02
C ASN A 14 -1.80 -0.90 11.39
N GLU A 15 -1.35 -2.01 11.98
CA GLU A 15 -0.58 -2.02 13.22
C GLU A 15 0.74 -1.24 13.05
N ALA A 16 1.52 -1.56 12.03
CA ALA A 16 2.78 -0.85 11.75
C ALA A 16 2.56 0.66 11.51
N TRP A 17 1.44 1.03 10.90
CA TRP A 17 1.05 2.43 10.72
C TRP A 17 0.72 3.10 12.06
N ALA A 18 -0.08 2.44 12.91
CA ALA A 18 -0.46 2.96 14.22
C ALA A 18 0.76 3.12 15.15
N ASP A 19 1.67 2.15 15.14
CA ASP A 19 2.92 2.19 15.92
C ASP A 19 3.83 3.33 15.46
N GLY A 20 4.04 3.48 14.15
CA GLY A 20 4.84 4.58 13.60
C GLY A 20 4.28 5.97 13.97
N MET A 21 2.94 6.11 13.93
CA MET A 21 2.27 7.33 14.38
C MET A 21 2.44 7.56 15.88
N ALA A 22 2.37 6.50 16.70
CA ALA A 22 2.56 6.59 18.14
C ALA A 22 4.00 6.99 18.51
N ASP A 23 4.98 6.59 17.70
CA ASP A 23 6.38 7.00 17.82
C ASP A 23 6.66 8.43 17.30
N GLY A 24 5.63 9.10 16.76
CA GLY A 24 5.71 10.48 16.28
C GLY A 24 6.24 10.63 14.85
N ILE A 25 6.23 9.55 14.05
CA ILE A 25 6.61 9.59 12.64
C ILE A 25 5.45 10.18 11.82
N GLU A 26 5.75 11.12 10.93
CA GLU A 26 4.74 11.73 10.07
C GLU A 26 4.12 10.70 9.09
N PRO A 27 2.78 10.73 8.88
CA PRO A 27 2.09 9.81 7.97
C PRO A 27 2.71 9.72 6.57
N GLU A 28 3.18 10.85 6.03
CA GLU A 28 3.83 10.90 4.71
C GLU A 28 5.12 10.09 4.68
N ILE A 29 5.90 10.10 5.77
CA ILE A 29 7.14 9.31 5.89
C ILE A 29 6.83 7.81 5.98
N ILE A 30 5.79 7.44 6.74
CA ILE A 30 5.34 6.04 6.83
C ILE A 30 4.89 5.54 5.45
N ALA A 31 4.11 6.36 4.73
CA ALA A 31 3.65 6.05 3.37
C ALA A 31 4.82 5.84 2.41
N ASP A 32 5.78 6.76 2.37
CA ASP A 32 6.96 6.68 1.50
C ASP A 32 7.80 5.42 1.81
N ALA A 33 8.01 5.12 3.09
CA ALA A 33 8.72 3.92 3.52
C ALA A 33 8.00 2.63 3.08
N ALA A 34 6.68 2.57 3.24
CA ALA A 34 5.86 1.43 2.85
C ALA A 34 5.89 1.21 1.32
N ILE A 35 5.76 2.27 0.53
CA ILE A 35 5.82 2.21 -0.93
C ILE A 35 7.21 1.77 -1.39
N ALA A 36 8.28 2.32 -0.80
CA ALA A 36 9.65 1.94 -1.14
C ALA A 36 9.93 0.45 -0.84
N LEU A 37 9.44 -0.06 0.29
CA LEU A 37 9.55 -1.48 0.64
C LEU A 37 8.76 -2.36 -0.34
N ALA A 38 7.50 -2.00 -0.63
CA ALA A 38 6.66 -2.73 -1.57
C ALA A 38 7.32 -2.81 -2.95
N MET A 39 7.85 -1.70 -3.47
CA MET A 39 8.54 -1.66 -4.76
C MET A 39 9.79 -2.55 -4.80
N ARG A 40 10.62 -2.51 -3.74
CA ARG A 40 11.81 -3.38 -3.64
C ARG A 40 11.44 -4.86 -3.67
N GLU A 41 10.42 -5.25 -2.92
CA GLU A 41 9.94 -6.63 -2.89
C GLU A 41 9.30 -7.07 -4.21
N THR A 42 8.53 -6.18 -4.87
CA THR A 42 7.98 -6.48 -6.20
C THR A 42 9.09 -6.71 -7.23
N ILE A 43 10.12 -5.85 -7.26
CA ILE A 43 11.27 -6.04 -8.15
C ILE A 43 12.01 -7.34 -7.81
N ARG A 44 12.18 -7.66 -6.52
CA ARG A 44 12.85 -8.90 -6.08
C ARG A 44 12.10 -10.16 -6.54
N ILE A 45 10.76 -10.14 -6.51
CA ILE A 45 9.93 -11.31 -6.82
C ILE A 45 9.61 -11.41 -8.32
N HIS A 46 9.39 -10.28 -9.00
CA HIS A 46 8.84 -10.22 -10.36
C HIS A 46 9.72 -9.48 -11.36
N GLY A 47 10.86 -8.92 -10.94
CA GLY A 47 11.74 -8.10 -11.77
C GLY A 47 11.17 -6.70 -12.05
N GLU A 48 11.96 -5.88 -12.75
CA GLU A 48 11.61 -4.49 -13.08
C GLU A 48 10.34 -4.40 -13.95
N ALA A 49 10.20 -5.26 -14.95
CA ALA A 49 9.01 -5.29 -15.81
C ALA A 49 7.73 -5.66 -15.03
N GLY A 50 7.84 -6.53 -14.02
CA GLY A 50 6.72 -6.86 -13.14
C GLY A 50 6.32 -5.68 -12.24
N ALA A 51 7.30 -4.92 -11.76
CA ALA A 51 7.05 -3.70 -10.98
C ALA A 51 6.41 -2.60 -11.84
N GLU A 52 6.85 -2.42 -13.08
CA GLU A 52 6.23 -1.50 -14.04
C GLU A 52 4.76 -1.85 -14.30
N ALA A 53 4.47 -3.13 -14.54
CA ALA A 53 3.10 -3.60 -14.73
C ALA A 53 2.21 -3.37 -13.48
N MET A 54 2.75 -3.56 -12.28
CA MET A 54 2.06 -3.23 -11.04
C MET A 54 1.74 -1.73 -10.93
N LEU A 55 2.71 -0.87 -11.25
CA LEU A 55 2.52 0.59 -11.22
C LEU A 55 1.46 1.03 -12.21
N GLU A 56 1.44 0.49 -13.43
CA GLU A 56 0.41 0.83 -14.41
C GLU A 56 -0.98 0.40 -13.93
N SER A 57 -1.10 -0.80 -13.34
CA SER A 57 -2.36 -1.26 -12.72
C SER A 57 -2.82 -0.33 -11.59
N LEU A 58 -1.91 0.06 -10.68
CA LEU A 58 -2.22 1.00 -9.60
C LEU A 58 -2.66 2.36 -10.16
N ARG A 59 -2.02 2.85 -11.23
CA ARG A 59 -2.40 4.09 -11.90
C ARG A 59 -3.82 3.99 -12.46
N GLN A 60 -4.19 2.89 -13.10
CA GLN A 60 -5.55 2.69 -13.62
C GLN A 60 -6.59 2.69 -12.51
N ARG A 61 -6.32 1.98 -11.40
CA ARG A 61 -7.17 1.94 -10.20
C ARG A 61 -7.37 3.32 -9.57
N MET A 62 -6.28 4.10 -9.49
CA MET A 62 -6.34 5.50 -9.03
C MET A 62 -7.21 6.36 -9.93
N LEU A 63 -7.09 6.24 -11.25
CA LEU A 63 -7.92 6.98 -12.22
C LEU A 63 -9.41 6.59 -12.15
N GLN A 64 -9.71 5.37 -11.71
CA GLN A 64 -11.07 4.89 -11.44
C GLN A 64 -11.59 5.36 -10.07
N GLY A 65 -10.78 6.08 -9.29
CA GLY A 65 -11.15 6.60 -7.98
C GLY A 65 -11.09 5.59 -6.85
N GLU A 66 -10.49 4.41 -7.05
CA GLU A 66 -10.49 3.33 -6.05
C GLU A 66 -9.89 3.74 -4.70
N PHE A 67 -8.91 4.64 -4.71
CA PHE A 67 -8.23 5.13 -3.49
C PHE A 67 -8.77 6.47 -2.99
N SER A 68 -9.79 7.03 -3.65
CA SER A 68 -10.41 8.26 -3.15
C SER A 68 -11.12 7.95 -1.83
N PRO A 69 -10.96 8.77 -0.77
CA PRO A 69 -11.74 8.59 0.44
C PRO A 69 -13.22 8.57 0.04
N GLN A 70 -13.96 7.56 0.51
CA GLN A 70 -15.38 7.47 0.21
C GLN A 70 -16.02 8.82 0.58
N ARG A 71 -16.62 9.48 -0.40
CA ARG A 71 -17.39 10.69 -0.17
C ARG A 71 -18.44 10.32 0.87
N VAL A 72 -18.26 10.76 2.11
CA VAL A 72 -19.32 10.71 3.10
C VAL A 72 -20.43 11.57 2.51
N ILE A 73 -21.47 10.94 1.99
CA ILE A 73 -22.69 11.64 1.60
C ILE A 73 -23.18 12.24 2.91
N GLN A 74 -23.05 13.56 3.03
CA GLN A 74 -23.60 14.34 4.15
C GLN A 74 -25.12 14.34 4.09
#